data_AF-A0A964XDM9-F1
#
_entry.id   AF-A0A964XDM9-F1
#
_cell.length_a   1.000
_cell.length_b   1.000
_cell.length_c   1.000
_cell.angle_alpha   90.00
_cell.angle_beta   90.00
_cell.angle_gamma   90.00
#
_symmetry.space_group_name_H-M   'P 1'
#
loop_
_entity.id
_entity.type
_entity.pdbx_description
1 polymer ?
#
loop_
_entity_poly.entity_id
_entity_poly.type
_entity_poly.pdbx_seq_one_letter_code
_entity_poly.pdbx_strand_id
1 'polypeptide(L)'
;MFTVEFQTGALLLLAAAGFLIAWTLWADRNDRKEAARHTLEGVSHELRITIQRFMVELAGITRGQMVQGGELMPVNHPQLDAVYSAMINANRNALSVIGATYQTLHARKMDIRAAWAHGRDAKAEADEAVDAVIDAIVTLYLWEEHDGRRPVDAHSTRSWRVREWMKEHGWKQSDIFPGMHLRDEVVSRLRAYGMTLTPKPLTHTAHEYYALRYDRYADPHGPFGRRRARAHADEGDGVSA
;
A
#
# COMPACT_ATOMS: atom_id res chain seq x y z
N MET A 1 -9.21 -28.17 -63.67
CA MET A 1 -9.72 -28.90 -62.49
C MET A 1 -8.55 -29.02 -61.54
N PHE A 2 -8.50 -28.26 -60.44
CA PHE A 2 -7.41 -28.37 -59.48
C PHE A 2 -7.48 -29.75 -58.81
N THR A 3 -6.36 -30.46 -58.72
CA THR A 3 -6.30 -31.78 -58.08
C THR A 3 -6.55 -31.63 -56.58
N VAL A 4 -7.12 -32.66 -55.96
CA VAL A 4 -7.43 -32.68 -54.51
C VAL A 4 -6.18 -32.38 -53.68
N GLU A 5 -5.01 -32.81 -54.14
CA GLU A 5 -3.69 -32.55 -53.54
C GLU A 5 -3.32 -31.06 -53.49
N PHE A 6 -3.68 -30.29 -54.51
CA PHE A 6 -3.45 -28.84 -54.52
C PHE A 6 -4.35 -28.12 -53.51
N GLN A 7 -5.62 -28.54 -53.40
CA GLN A 7 -6.57 -27.96 -52.45
C GLN A 7 -6.22 -28.30 -51.00
N THR A 8 -5.79 -29.53 -50.72
CA THR A 8 -5.32 -29.92 -49.38
C THR A 8 -4.01 -29.24 -49.00
N GLY A 9 -3.06 -29.10 -49.94
CA GLY A 9 -1.83 -28.33 -49.72
C GLY A 9 -2.10 -26.85 -49.43
N ALA A 10 -3.01 -26.21 -50.18
CA ALA A 10 -3.42 -24.82 -49.95
C ALA A 10 -4.13 -24.63 -48.59
N LEU A 11 -5.00 -25.57 -48.19
CA LEU A 11 -5.65 -25.53 -46.88
C LEU A 11 -4.66 -25.72 -45.72
N LEU A 12 -3.68 -26.62 -45.88
CA LEU A 12 -2.61 -26.80 -44.88
C LEU A 12 -1.75 -25.55 -44.74
N LEU A 13 -1.42 -24.87 -45.86
CA LEU A 13 -0.68 -23.60 -45.83
C LEU A 13 -1.49 -22.50 -45.14
N LEU A 14 -2.80 -22.40 -45.41
CA LEU A 14 -3.67 -21.43 -44.72
C LEU A 14 -3.77 -21.72 -43.22
N ALA A 15 -3.89 -22.99 -42.84
CA ALA A 15 -3.91 -23.39 -41.43
C ALA A 15 -2.58 -23.08 -40.73
N ALA A 16 -1.45 -23.38 -41.39
CA ALA A 16 -0.11 -23.07 -40.86
C ALA A 16 0.11 -21.55 -40.74
N ALA A 17 -0.30 -20.77 -41.74
CA ALA A 17 -0.22 -19.31 -41.70
C ALA A 17 -1.11 -18.73 -40.58
N GLY A 18 -2.34 -19.22 -40.45
CA GLY A 18 -3.24 -18.83 -39.37
C GLY A 18 -2.68 -19.16 -37.99
N PHE A 19 -2.07 -20.34 -37.84
CA PHE A 19 -1.39 -20.73 -36.61
C PHE A 19 -0.18 -19.85 -36.29
N LEU A 20 0.66 -19.54 -37.29
CA LEU A 20 1.80 -18.64 -37.10
C LEU A 20 1.37 -17.23 -36.68
N ILE A 21 0.31 -16.68 -37.29
CA ILE A 21 -0.23 -15.38 -36.90
C ILE A 21 -0.79 -15.43 -35.47
N ALA A 22 -1.54 -16.48 -35.13
CA ALA A 22 -2.07 -16.65 -33.77
C ALA A 22 -0.94 -16.77 -32.74
N TRP A 23 0.13 -17.49 -33.07
CA TRP A 23 1.31 -17.66 -32.23
C TRP A 23 2.05 -16.33 -32.01
N THR A 24 2.31 -15.56 -33.08
CA THR A 24 3.02 -14.28 -32.95
C THR A 24 2.20 -13.25 -32.16
N LEU A 25 0.89 -13.20 -32.37
CA LEU A 25 -0.01 -12.34 -31.57
C LEU A 25 -0.04 -12.78 -30.09
N TRP A 26 -0.01 -14.08 -29.83
CA TRP A 26 0.07 -14.59 -28.46
C TRP A 26 1.41 -14.25 -27.80
N ALA A 27 2.53 -14.46 -28.50
CA ALA A 27 3.87 -14.16 -28.01
C ALA A 27 4.05 -12.67 -27.72
N ASP A 28 3.71 -11.78 -28.67
CA ASP A 28 3.76 -10.33 -28.48
C ASP A 28 2.89 -9.87 -27.30
N ARG A 29 1.70 -10.47 -27.14
CA ARG A 29 0.84 -10.17 -25.98
C ARG A 29 1.45 -10.65 -24.67
N ASN A 30 2.18 -11.76 -24.66
CA ASN A 30 2.86 -12.24 -23.46
C ASN A 30 4.05 -11.34 -23.11
N ASP A 31 4.89 -11.00 -24.09
CA ASP A 31 6.05 -10.13 -23.92
C ASP A 31 5.63 -8.75 -23.39
N ARG A 32 4.54 -8.18 -23.90
CA ARG A 32 3.97 -6.92 -23.39
C ARG A 32 3.51 -7.02 -21.94
N LYS A 33 2.96 -8.16 -21.52
CA LYS A 33 2.53 -8.37 -20.12
C LYS A 33 3.73 -8.48 -19.19
N GLU A 34 4.77 -9.20 -19.60
CA GLU A 34 6.01 -9.32 -18.83
C GLU A 34 6.74 -7.99 -18.73
N ALA A 35 6.86 -7.25 -19.84
CA ALA A 35 7.40 -5.89 -19.85
C ALA A 35 6.61 -4.97 -18.90
N ALA A 36 5.28 -4.97 -18.98
CA ALA A 36 4.43 -4.20 -18.08
C ALA A 36 4.68 -4.54 -16.62
N ARG A 37 4.76 -5.83 -16.27
CA ARG A 37 5.05 -6.28 -14.91
C ARG A 37 6.40 -5.75 -14.42
N HIS A 38 7.45 -5.89 -15.22
CA HIS A 38 8.78 -5.40 -14.86
C HIS A 38 8.84 -3.88 -14.73
N THR A 39 8.13 -3.12 -15.56
CA THR A 39 8.04 -1.66 -15.40
C THR A 39 7.36 -1.28 -14.09
N LEU A 40 6.27 -1.96 -13.72
CA LEU A 40 5.56 -1.70 -12.46
C LEU A 40 6.41 -2.09 -11.23
N GLU A 41 7.14 -3.21 -11.30
CA GLU A 41 8.14 -3.58 -10.29
C GLU A 41 9.26 -2.52 -10.19
N GLY A 42 9.65 -1.92 -11.33
CA GLY A 42 10.59 -0.82 -11.42
C GLY A 42 10.14 0.41 -10.62
N VAL A 43 8.86 0.78 -10.69
CA VAL A 43 8.27 1.88 -9.90
C VAL A 43 8.41 1.61 -8.40
N SER A 44 8.11 0.38 -7.97
CA SER A 44 8.25 -0.02 -6.56
C SER A 44 9.70 0.12 -6.07
N HIS A 45 10.65 -0.36 -6.87
CA HIS A 45 12.07 -0.30 -6.54
C HIS A 45 12.59 1.14 -6.46
N GLU A 46 12.20 1.97 -7.43
CA GLU A 46 12.57 3.39 -7.49
C GLU A 46 12.04 4.18 -6.29
N LEU A 47 10.75 4.01 -5.97
CA LEU A 47 10.14 4.71 -4.84
C LEU A 47 10.81 4.31 -3.53
N ARG A 48 11.12 3.03 -3.37
CA ARG A 48 11.83 2.51 -2.20
C ARG A 48 13.21 3.13 -2.03
N ILE A 49 14.01 3.19 -3.09
CA ILE A 49 15.34 3.84 -3.04
C ILE A 49 15.20 5.31 -2.66
N THR A 50 14.22 6.00 -3.26
CA THR A 50 13.93 7.40 -2.98
C THR A 50 13.61 7.62 -1.50
N ILE A 51 12.72 6.78 -0.94
CA ILE A 51 12.35 6.79 0.49
C ILE A 51 13.59 6.55 1.36
N GLN A 52 14.34 5.47 1.11
CA GLN A 52 15.51 5.10 1.92
C GLN A 52 16.57 6.19 1.92
N ARG A 53 16.83 6.79 0.76
CA ARG A 53 17.75 7.91 0.62
C ARG A 53 17.29 9.12 1.43
N PHE A 54 16.01 9.50 1.30
CA PHE A 54 15.49 10.66 2.00
C PHE A 54 15.47 10.43 3.53
N MET A 55 15.19 9.22 3.99
CA MET A 55 15.32 8.86 5.41
C MET A 55 16.73 9.07 5.95
N VAL A 56 17.77 8.68 5.19
CA VAL A 56 19.17 8.89 5.60
C VAL A 56 19.52 10.38 5.65
N GLU A 57 19.06 11.15 4.67
CA GLU A 57 19.21 12.62 4.65
C GLU A 57 18.55 13.24 5.90
N LEU A 58 17.29 12.90 6.19
CA LEU A 58 16.54 13.40 7.36
C LEU A 58 17.17 12.95 8.69
N ALA A 59 17.70 11.73 8.78
CA ALA A 59 18.42 11.26 9.96
C ALA A 59 19.70 12.07 10.23
N GLY A 60 20.36 12.57 9.18
CA GLY A 60 21.46 13.51 9.33
C GLY A 60 20.98 14.84 9.92
N ILE A 61 19.93 15.41 9.33
CA ILE A 61 19.37 16.72 9.70
C ILE A 61 18.87 16.72 11.15
N THR A 62 18.10 15.72 11.54
CA THR A 62 17.55 15.56 12.89
C THR A 62 18.64 15.41 13.96
N ARG A 63 19.84 14.95 13.59
CA ARG A 63 21.03 14.86 14.46
C ARG A 63 21.94 16.09 14.39
N GLY A 64 21.54 17.15 13.69
CA GLY A 64 22.35 18.36 13.50
C GLY A 64 23.57 18.16 12.60
N GLN A 65 23.59 17.08 11.81
CA GLN A 65 24.66 16.81 10.86
C GLN A 65 24.30 17.43 9.50
N MET A 66 25.28 18.01 8.82
CA MET A 66 25.10 18.38 7.42
C MET A 66 24.89 17.13 6.57
N VAL A 67 23.98 17.20 5.61
CA VAL A 67 23.75 16.14 4.63
C VAL A 67 25.06 15.88 3.89
N GLN A 68 25.46 14.61 3.74
CA GLN A 68 26.66 14.24 2.98
C GLN A 68 26.59 14.84 1.56
N GLY A 69 27.58 15.66 1.21
CA GLY A 69 27.62 16.36 -0.08
C GLY A 69 26.97 17.75 -0.10
N GLY A 70 26.41 18.22 1.02
CA GLY A 70 25.93 19.60 1.20
C GLY A 70 24.58 19.93 0.54
N GLU A 71 23.98 19.00 -0.22
CA GLU A 71 22.69 19.21 -0.87
C GLU A 71 21.79 17.97 -0.73
N LEU A 72 20.49 18.19 -0.49
CA LEU A 72 19.49 17.12 -0.62
C LEU A 72 19.42 16.65 -2.06
N MET A 73 19.39 15.35 -2.32
CA MET A 73 19.29 14.89 -3.72
C MET A 73 17.89 15.15 -4.31
N PRO A 74 17.79 15.49 -5.61
CA PRO A 74 16.49 15.66 -6.26
C PRO A 74 15.70 14.34 -6.27
N VAL A 75 14.38 14.48 -6.26
CA VAL A 75 13.44 13.36 -6.39
C VAL A 75 13.09 13.22 -7.87
N ASN A 76 13.65 12.19 -8.52
CA ASN A 76 13.37 11.84 -9.91
C ASN A 76 12.57 10.54 -9.95
N HIS A 77 11.72 10.37 -10.97
CA HIS A 77 10.84 9.21 -11.11
C HIS A 77 10.77 8.67 -12.56
N PRO A 78 11.92 8.40 -13.22
CA PRO A 78 11.95 7.94 -14.61
C PRO A 78 11.16 6.66 -14.87
N GLN A 79 11.04 5.73 -13.91
CA GLN A 79 10.23 4.52 -14.08
C GLN A 79 8.74 4.85 -14.11
N LEU A 80 8.29 5.76 -13.25
CA LEU A 80 6.90 6.22 -13.27
C LEU A 80 6.58 6.97 -14.57
N ASP A 81 7.51 7.81 -15.05
CA ASP A 81 7.38 8.50 -16.33
C ASP A 81 7.30 7.52 -17.52
N ALA A 82 8.08 6.44 -17.45
CA ALA A 82 7.98 5.34 -18.41
C ALA A 82 6.61 4.65 -18.37
N VAL A 83 6.03 4.46 -17.17
CA VAL A 83 4.65 3.93 -17.04
C VAL A 83 3.61 4.89 -17.59
N TYR A 84 3.77 6.22 -17.42
CA TYR A 84 2.82 7.18 -17.97
C TYR A 84 2.90 7.30 -19.50
N SER A 85 4.10 7.15 -20.06
CA SER A 85 4.31 7.20 -21.51
C SER A 85 3.95 5.89 -22.22
N ALA A 86 4.14 4.75 -21.55
CA ALA A 86 3.69 3.46 -22.04
C ALA A 86 2.19 3.27 -21.75
N MET A 87 1.41 2.76 -22.71
CA MET A 87 -0.02 2.46 -22.47
C MET A 87 -0.21 1.19 -21.63
N ILE A 88 0.43 1.12 -20.46
CA ILE A 88 0.35 -0.02 -19.53
C ILE A 88 -0.98 0.03 -18.79
N ASN A 89 -1.74 -1.07 -18.84
CA ASN A 89 -2.97 -1.21 -18.07
C ASN A 89 -2.63 -1.48 -16.59
N ALA A 90 -2.47 -0.42 -15.82
CA ALA A 90 -2.33 -0.45 -14.37
C ALA A 90 -3.46 0.34 -13.68
N ASN A 91 -3.60 0.16 -12.37
CA ASN A 91 -4.56 0.91 -11.56
C ASN A 91 -4.21 2.41 -11.60
N ARG A 92 -4.94 3.19 -12.39
CA ARG A 92 -4.68 4.63 -12.59
C ARG A 92 -4.79 5.44 -11.30
N ASN A 93 -5.70 5.06 -10.41
CA ASN A 93 -5.84 5.73 -9.12
C ASN A 93 -4.59 5.50 -8.28
N ALA A 94 -4.09 4.26 -8.23
CA ALA A 94 -2.87 3.94 -7.50
C ALA A 94 -1.64 4.65 -8.09
N LEU A 95 -1.51 4.69 -9.42
CA LEU A 95 -0.44 5.45 -10.08
C LEU A 95 -0.52 6.95 -9.76
N SER A 96 -1.73 7.52 -9.73
CA SER A 96 -1.93 8.91 -9.31
C SER A 96 -1.49 9.15 -7.87
N VAL A 97 -1.75 8.21 -6.96
CA VAL A 97 -1.30 8.29 -5.56
C VAL A 97 0.23 8.21 -5.50
N ILE A 98 0.87 7.31 -6.26
CA ILE A 98 2.33 7.24 -6.34
C ILE A 98 2.93 8.55 -6.88
N GLY A 99 2.34 9.11 -7.94
CA GLY A 99 2.76 10.40 -8.47
C GLY A 99 2.64 11.52 -7.44
N ALA A 100 1.52 11.59 -6.72
CA ALA A 100 1.33 12.55 -5.64
C ALA A 100 2.34 12.36 -4.50
N THR A 101 2.70 11.11 -4.18
CA THR A 101 3.73 10.79 -3.20
C THR A 101 5.09 11.33 -3.62
N TYR A 102 5.52 11.11 -4.88
CA TYR A 102 6.76 11.71 -5.38
C TYR A 102 6.78 13.24 -5.29
N GLN A 103 5.67 13.88 -5.69
CA GLN A 103 5.55 15.34 -5.62
C GLN A 103 5.61 15.85 -4.18
N THR A 104 4.99 15.12 -3.24
CA THR A 104 5.04 15.45 -1.81
C THR A 104 6.47 15.35 -1.28
N LEU A 105 7.18 14.25 -1.57
CA LEU A 105 8.58 14.08 -1.16
C LEU A 105 9.47 15.18 -1.74
N HIS A 106 9.27 15.53 -3.02
CA HIS A 106 9.98 16.62 -3.67
C HIS A 106 9.71 17.97 -2.99
N ALA A 107 8.44 18.30 -2.72
CA ALA A 107 8.05 19.53 -2.03
C ALA A 107 8.69 19.64 -0.65
N ARG A 108 8.69 18.55 0.14
CA ARG A 108 9.34 18.53 1.46
C ARG A 108 10.84 18.77 1.40
N LYS A 109 11.52 18.28 0.36
CA LYS A 109 12.95 18.63 0.16
C LYS A 109 13.13 20.11 -0.18
N MET A 110 12.23 20.71 -0.95
CA MET A 110 12.28 22.14 -1.25
C MET A 110 12.01 23.00 -0.03
N ASP A 111 11.09 22.60 0.85
CA ASP A 111 10.82 23.28 2.13
C ASP A 111 12.08 23.33 3.00
N ILE A 112 12.78 22.20 3.15
CA ILE A 112 14.04 22.11 3.89
C ILE A 112 15.13 23.00 3.25
N ARG A 113 15.28 22.94 1.93
CA ARG A 113 16.25 23.79 1.21
C ARG A 113 15.94 25.27 1.39
N ALA A 114 14.67 25.66 1.34
CA ALA A 114 14.24 27.03 1.57
C ALA A 114 14.53 27.48 3.00
N ALA A 115 14.30 26.62 4.01
CA ALA A 115 14.66 26.91 5.39
C ALA A 115 16.16 27.23 5.52
N TRP A 116 17.04 26.39 4.94
CA TRP A 116 18.49 26.65 4.94
C TRP A 116 18.88 27.91 4.18
N ALA A 117 18.29 28.16 3.01
CA ALA A 117 18.56 29.37 2.23
C ALA A 117 18.20 30.66 2.99
N HIS A 118 17.20 30.59 3.88
CA HIS A 118 16.80 31.68 4.76
C HIS A 118 17.52 31.69 6.12
N GLY A 119 18.50 30.82 6.33
CA GLY A 119 19.25 30.72 7.59
C GLY A 119 18.41 30.23 8.79
N ARG A 120 17.27 29.58 8.53
CA ARG A 120 16.40 29.01 9.56
C ARG A 120 16.87 27.60 9.92
N ASP A 121 16.58 27.18 11.16
CA ASP A 121 16.70 25.77 11.54
C ASP A 121 15.64 24.98 10.78
N ALA A 122 16.09 23.96 10.02
CA ALA A 122 15.22 23.14 9.18
C ALA A 122 14.63 21.93 9.92
N LYS A 123 14.76 21.89 11.26
CA LYS A 123 14.26 20.78 12.07
C LYS A 123 12.73 20.61 11.98
N ALA A 124 11.98 21.71 11.99
CA ALA A 124 10.52 21.65 11.88
C ALA A 124 10.09 21.10 10.51
N GLU A 125 10.73 21.57 9.43
CA GLU A 125 10.52 21.07 8.08
C GLU A 125 10.95 19.61 7.93
N ALA A 126 12.00 19.19 8.65
CA ALA A 126 12.44 17.79 8.69
C ALA A 126 11.41 16.89 9.39
N ASP A 127 10.79 17.34 10.48
CA ASP A 127 9.74 16.57 11.17
C ASP A 127 8.51 16.37 10.25
N GLU A 128 8.07 17.40 9.53
CA GLU A 128 7.00 17.27 8.52
C GLU A 128 7.40 16.35 7.35
N ALA A 129 8.69 16.35 6.98
CA ALA A 129 9.21 15.45 5.96
C ALA A 129 9.25 13.99 6.41
N VAL A 130 9.46 13.72 7.70
CA VAL A 130 9.38 12.36 8.26
C VAL A 130 7.95 11.81 8.11
N ASP A 131 6.94 12.63 8.38
CA ASP A 131 5.54 12.25 8.18
C ASP A 131 5.24 11.89 6.71
N ALA A 132 5.72 12.71 5.78
CA ALA A 132 5.58 12.45 4.34
C ALA A 132 6.29 11.16 3.90
N VAL A 133 7.43 10.84 4.52
CA VAL A 133 8.16 9.58 4.29
C VAL A 133 7.37 8.38 4.82
N ILE A 134 6.73 8.49 5.99
CA ILE A 134 5.86 7.44 6.52
C ILE A 134 4.68 7.20 5.55
N ASP A 135 4.06 8.27 5.04
CA ASP A 135 2.99 8.17 4.04
C ASP A 135 3.46 7.55 2.72
N ALA A 136 4.69 7.82 2.31
CA ALA A 136 5.30 7.19 1.14
C ALA A 136 5.51 5.68 1.36
N ILE A 137 5.94 5.26 2.55
CA ILE A 137 6.05 3.82 2.89
C ILE A 137 4.67 3.16 2.88
N VAL A 138 3.64 3.84 3.42
CA VAL A 138 2.26 3.35 3.39
C VAL A 138 1.77 3.20 1.95
N THR A 139 2.04 4.18 1.09
CA THR A 139 1.69 4.12 -0.34
C THR A 139 2.38 2.94 -1.02
N LEU A 140 3.68 2.76 -0.77
CA LEU A 140 4.45 1.66 -1.33
C LEU A 140 3.94 0.29 -0.84
N TYR A 141 3.57 0.18 0.43
CA TYR A 141 2.98 -1.03 1.00
C TYR A 141 1.68 -1.41 0.29
N LEU A 142 0.77 -0.45 0.13
CA LEU A 142 -0.51 -0.69 -0.54
C LEU A 142 -0.33 -1.02 -2.01
N TRP A 143 0.65 -0.38 -2.66
CA TRP A 143 1.02 -0.68 -4.04
C TRP A 143 1.50 -2.12 -4.21
N GLU A 144 2.45 -2.57 -3.37
CA GLU A 144 3.08 -3.89 -3.51
C GLU A 144 2.20 -5.03 -3.00
N GLU A 145 1.49 -4.85 -1.88
CA GLU A 145 0.79 -5.95 -1.20
C GLU A 145 -0.73 -5.94 -1.45
N HIS A 146 -1.28 -4.84 -1.96
CA HIS A 146 -2.73 -4.65 -2.14
C HIS A 146 -3.12 -4.08 -3.51
N ASP A 147 -2.27 -4.21 -4.53
CA ASP A 147 -2.52 -3.71 -5.90
C ASP A 147 -2.88 -2.20 -5.96
N GLY A 148 -2.35 -1.42 -5.01
CA GLY A 148 -2.61 0.01 -4.88
C GLY A 148 -4.05 0.36 -4.46
N ARG A 149 -4.76 -0.57 -3.82
CA ARG A 149 -6.08 -0.29 -3.24
C ARG A 149 -5.99 0.76 -2.13
N ARG A 150 -7.08 1.51 -1.95
CA ARG A 150 -7.21 2.41 -0.81
C ARG A 150 -7.17 1.59 0.49
N PRO A 151 -6.66 2.14 1.60
CA PRO A 151 -6.58 1.44 2.88
C PRO A 151 -7.91 0.82 3.33
N VAL A 152 -9.02 1.53 3.13
CA VAL A 152 -10.38 1.04 3.44
C VAL A 152 -10.84 -0.15 2.58
N ASP A 153 -10.29 -0.29 1.38
CA ASP A 153 -10.61 -1.34 0.40
C ASP A 153 -9.56 -2.48 0.41
N ALA A 154 -8.50 -2.32 1.20
CA ALA A 154 -7.41 -3.28 1.33
C ALA A 154 -7.84 -4.51 2.13
N HIS A 155 -7.21 -5.65 1.86
CA HIS A 155 -7.52 -6.87 2.58
C HIS A 155 -7.08 -6.77 4.06
N SER A 156 -7.83 -7.41 4.95
CA SER A 156 -7.46 -7.46 6.37
C SER A 156 -6.14 -8.20 6.54
N THR A 157 -5.15 -7.54 7.15
CA THR A 157 -3.79 -8.09 7.29
C THR A 157 -3.34 -8.09 8.75
N ARG A 158 -2.48 -9.05 9.12
CA ARG A 158 -1.85 -9.03 10.46
C ARG A 158 -0.83 -7.90 10.54
N SER A 159 -0.84 -7.11 11.61
CA SER A 159 0.13 -6.02 11.82
C SER A 159 1.58 -6.53 11.82
N TRP A 160 1.82 -7.75 12.33
CA TRP A 160 3.09 -8.47 12.19
C TRP A 160 3.56 -8.57 10.73
N ARG A 161 2.63 -8.83 9.79
CA ARG A 161 2.96 -9.04 8.37
C ARG A 161 3.44 -7.74 7.73
N VAL A 162 2.86 -6.60 8.11
CA VAL A 162 3.37 -5.28 7.72
C VAL A 162 4.80 -5.09 8.21
N ARG A 163 5.07 -5.41 9.49
CA ARG A 163 6.42 -5.29 10.07
C ARG A 163 7.42 -6.24 9.42
N GLU A 164 6.98 -7.43 9.02
CA GLU A 164 7.77 -8.42 8.31
C GLU A 164 8.13 -7.94 6.90
N TRP A 165 7.14 -7.48 6.13
CA TRP A 165 7.36 -6.82 4.83
C TRP A 165 8.35 -5.66 4.95
N MET A 166 8.21 -4.84 5.99
CA MET A 166 9.16 -3.75 6.23
C MET A 166 10.60 -4.22 6.50
N LYS A 167 10.74 -5.35 7.21
CA LYS A 167 12.04 -5.95 7.52
C LYS A 167 12.68 -6.57 6.28
N GLU A 168 11.90 -7.23 5.44
CA GLU A 168 12.32 -7.80 4.15
C GLU A 168 12.86 -6.70 3.22
N HIS A 169 12.25 -5.52 3.27
CA HIS A 169 12.61 -4.36 2.46
C HIS A 169 13.66 -3.43 3.07
N GLY A 170 14.36 -3.90 4.12
CA GLY A 170 15.54 -3.23 4.65
C GLY A 170 15.24 -2.07 5.60
N TRP A 171 13.98 -1.78 5.94
CA TRP A 171 13.62 -0.79 6.97
C TRP A 171 13.76 -1.39 8.39
N LYS A 172 14.96 -1.93 8.64
CA LYS A 172 15.31 -2.64 9.86
C LYS A 172 15.63 -1.70 11.01
N GLN A 173 16.04 -0.48 10.71
CA GLN A 173 16.54 0.47 11.71
C GLN A 173 15.37 1.08 12.50
N SER A 174 15.13 0.54 13.69
CA SER A 174 14.25 1.13 14.70
C SER A 174 14.73 2.50 15.18
N ASP A 175 15.96 2.88 14.84
CA ASP A 175 16.67 4.02 15.43
C ASP A 175 17.13 5.05 14.37
N ILE A 176 16.57 5.02 13.15
CA ILE A 176 16.86 6.07 12.13
C ILE A 176 16.53 7.45 12.69
N PHE A 177 15.36 7.56 13.34
CA PHE A 177 14.87 8.78 13.95
C PHE A 177 14.88 8.60 15.48
N PRO A 178 15.51 9.52 16.25
CA PRO A 178 15.55 9.40 17.71
C PRO A 178 14.15 9.32 18.33
N GLY A 179 13.90 8.28 19.14
CA GLY A 179 12.65 8.12 19.88
C GLY A 179 11.44 7.63 19.05
N MET A 180 11.62 7.31 17.77
CA MET A 180 10.54 6.89 16.88
C MET A 180 10.69 5.44 16.42
N HIS A 181 9.66 4.63 16.67
CA HIS A 181 9.58 3.27 16.12
C HIS A 181 8.89 3.28 14.76
N LEU A 182 9.66 3.51 13.69
CA LEU A 182 9.16 3.64 12.32
C LEU A 182 8.12 2.58 11.91
N ARG A 183 8.37 1.30 12.23
CA ARG A 183 7.45 0.22 11.83
C ARG A 183 6.10 0.30 12.54
N ASP A 184 6.09 0.83 13.76
CA ASP A 184 4.89 1.00 14.56
C ASP A 184 4.11 2.22 14.08
N GLU A 185 4.82 3.28 13.68
CA GLU A 185 4.22 4.46 13.03
C GLU A 185 3.55 4.11 11.70
N VAL A 186 4.19 3.31 10.84
CA VAL A 186 3.58 2.86 9.58
C VAL A 186 2.31 2.03 9.85
N VAL A 187 2.34 1.13 10.84
CA VAL A 187 1.16 0.36 11.25
C VAL A 187 0.06 1.28 11.80
N SER A 188 0.44 2.30 12.58
CA SER A 188 -0.49 3.30 13.10
C SER A 188 -1.15 4.09 11.97
N ARG A 189 -0.35 4.55 10.99
CA ARG A 189 -0.81 5.31 9.83
C ARG A 189 -1.75 4.51 8.94
N LEU A 190 -1.43 3.24 8.67
CA LEU A 190 -2.34 2.34 7.94
C LEU A 190 -3.71 2.22 8.61
N ARG A 191 -3.73 2.08 9.95
CA ARG A 191 -5.00 2.06 10.71
C ARG A 191 -5.73 3.40 10.64
N ALA A 192 -5.01 4.50 10.78
CA ALA A 192 -5.58 5.85 10.69
C ALA A 192 -6.24 6.10 9.33
N TYR A 193 -5.67 5.57 8.25
CA TYR A 193 -6.28 5.63 6.92
C TYR A 193 -7.42 4.63 6.68
N GLY A 194 -7.73 3.78 7.67
CA GLY A 194 -8.88 2.88 7.63
C GLY A 194 -8.56 1.43 7.24
N MET A 195 -7.28 1.05 7.17
CA MET A 195 -6.92 -0.35 6.93
C MET A 195 -7.25 -1.22 8.14
N THR A 196 -7.90 -2.36 7.89
CA THR A 196 -8.19 -3.34 8.93
C THR A 196 -6.93 -4.16 9.25
N LEU A 197 -6.26 -3.82 10.35
CA LEU A 197 -5.07 -4.53 10.83
C LEU A 197 -5.34 -5.33 12.12
N THR A 198 -4.96 -6.60 12.13
CA THR A 198 -5.13 -7.52 13.29
C THR A 198 -3.81 -7.78 14.03
N PRO A 199 -3.79 -7.85 15.37
CA PRO A 199 -4.91 -7.61 16.28
C PRO A 199 -5.33 -6.13 16.25
N LYS A 200 -6.62 -5.89 16.51
CA LYS A 200 -7.13 -4.55 16.76
C LYS A 200 -6.42 -3.99 17.99
N PRO A 201 -6.07 -2.69 18.01
CA PRO A 201 -5.49 -2.08 19.19
C PRO A 201 -6.40 -2.34 20.40
N LEU A 202 -5.79 -2.62 21.54
CA LEU A 202 -6.52 -2.82 22.80
C LEU A 202 -7.28 -1.53 23.11
N THR A 203 -8.61 -1.60 23.12
CA THR A 203 -9.48 -0.45 23.46
C THR A 203 -9.44 -0.12 24.96
N HIS A 204 -9.01 -1.09 25.76
CA HIS A 204 -8.90 -0.99 27.21
C HIS A 204 -7.53 -1.53 27.62
N THR A 205 -6.92 -0.91 28.62
CA THR A 205 -5.80 -1.55 29.33
C THR A 205 -6.31 -2.85 29.98
N ALA A 206 -5.43 -3.83 30.22
CA ALA A 206 -5.85 -5.07 30.87
C ALA A 206 -6.57 -4.80 32.21
N HIS A 207 -6.08 -3.81 32.97
CA HIS A 207 -6.72 -3.35 34.19
C HIS A 207 -8.12 -2.76 33.96
N GLU A 208 -8.30 -1.89 32.97
CA GLU A 208 -9.62 -1.35 32.59
C GLU A 208 -10.58 -2.45 32.11
N TYR A 209 -10.08 -3.43 31.36
CA TYR A 209 -10.88 -4.57 30.90
C TYR A 209 -11.38 -5.43 32.06
N TYR A 210 -10.56 -5.67 33.07
CA TYR A 210 -10.95 -6.43 34.27
C TYR A 210 -11.71 -5.58 35.31
N ALA A 211 -11.55 -4.25 35.28
CA ALA A 211 -12.26 -3.31 36.14
C ALA A 211 -13.65 -2.96 35.62
N LEU A 212 -13.89 -3.08 34.31
CA LEU A 212 -15.23 -3.18 33.77
C LEU A 212 -15.88 -4.39 34.46
N ARG A 213 -16.88 -4.14 35.32
CA ARG A 213 -17.79 -5.20 35.79
C ARG A 213 -18.56 -5.70 34.58
N TYR A 214 -17.91 -6.52 33.77
CA TYR A 214 -18.48 -7.13 32.58
C TYR A 214 -19.63 -8.01 33.05
N ASP A 215 -20.84 -7.52 32.86
CA ASP A 215 -22.04 -8.28 33.14
C ASP A 215 -22.21 -9.32 32.03
N ARG A 216 -21.67 -10.51 32.33
CA ARG A 216 -21.66 -11.70 31.47
C ARG A 216 -23.07 -12.11 31.01
N TYR A 217 -24.12 -11.66 31.70
CA TYR A 217 -25.51 -11.95 31.38
C TYR A 217 -26.18 -10.89 30.50
N ALA A 218 -25.56 -9.72 30.36
CA ALA A 218 -26.05 -8.62 29.55
C ALA A 218 -25.46 -8.61 28.12
N ASP A 219 -24.43 -9.40 27.84
CA ASP A 219 -23.81 -9.49 26.51
C ASP A 219 -24.66 -10.39 25.56
N PRO A 220 -25.27 -9.82 24.48
CA PRO A 220 -26.05 -10.59 23.51
C PRO A 220 -25.22 -11.63 22.73
N HIS A 221 -23.90 -11.42 22.64
CA HIS A 221 -22.95 -12.31 21.99
C HIS A 221 -22.16 -13.17 22.98
N GLY A 222 -22.41 -13.01 24.28
CA GLY A 222 -21.80 -13.80 25.33
C GLY A 222 -22.21 -15.28 25.24
N PRO A 223 -21.32 -16.22 25.62
CA PRO A 223 -21.57 -17.66 25.52
C PRO A 223 -22.79 -18.14 26.34
N PHE A 224 -23.25 -17.34 27.30
CA PHE A 224 -24.39 -17.64 28.18
C PHE A 224 -25.67 -16.85 27.85
N GLY A 225 -25.63 -15.91 26.89
CA GLY A 225 -26.72 -14.97 26.59
C GLY A 225 -27.92 -15.54 25.82
N ARG A 226 -27.88 -16.82 25.41
CA ARG A 226 -29.01 -17.44 24.69
C ARG A 226 -30.05 -18.03 25.64
N ARG A 227 -30.79 -17.20 26.38
CA ARG A 227 -32.14 -17.63 26.82
C ARG A 227 -33.11 -17.35 25.68
N ARG A 228 -33.64 -18.43 25.08
CA ARG A 228 -34.84 -18.36 24.24
C ARG A 228 -35.92 -17.63 25.04
N ALA A 229 -36.35 -16.45 24.59
CA ALA A 229 -37.58 -15.88 25.10
C ALA A 229 -38.70 -16.89 24.83
N ARG A 230 -39.33 -17.41 25.88
CA ARG A 230 -40.60 -18.11 25.72
C ARG A 230 -41.58 -17.07 25.20
N ALA A 231 -42.09 -17.27 23.98
CA ALA A 231 -43.21 -16.52 23.48
C ALA A 231 -44.38 -16.74 24.45
N HIS A 232 -44.76 -15.70 25.19
CA HIS A 232 -46.11 -15.64 25.72
C HIS A 232 -47.01 -15.39 24.52
N ALA A 233 -47.77 -16.41 24.13
CA ALA A 233 -48.89 -16.25 23.24
C ALA A 233 -49.98 -15.50 24.02
N ASP A 234 -50.17 -14.23 23.69
CA ASP A 234 -51.46 -13.57 23.85
C ASP A 234 -52.44 -14.26 22.90
N GLU A 235 -53.37 -15.03 23.44
CA GLU A 235 -54.66 -15.29 22.81
C GLU A 235 -55.69 -14.44 23.57
N GLY A 236 -56.17 -13.41 22.90
CA GLY A 236 -57.09 -12.43 23.42
C GLY A 236 -58.55 -12.89 23.49
N ASP A 237 -59.29 -12.12 24.28
CA ASP A 237 -60.70 -11.75 24.18
C ASP A 237 -61.81 -12.81 24.17
N GLY A 238 -62.69 -12.68 25.15
CA GLY A 238 -64.02 -13.29 25.17
C GLY A 238 -64.88 -12.80 26.35
N VAL A 239 -65.37 -11.56 26.29
CA VAL A 239 -66.50 -11.09 27.13
C VAL A 239 -67.80 -11.22 26.33
N SER A 240 -68.76 -11.98 26.87
CA SER A 240 -70.24 -11.83 26.82
C SER A 240 -70.84 -13.14 27.36
N ALA A 241 -71.81 -13.21 28.28
CA ALA A 241 -72.73 -12.24 28.88
C ALA A 241 -73.03 -12.68 30.33
#